data_AF-A0A3P7PUI1-F1
#
_entry.id   AF-A0A3P7PUI1-F1
#
_cell.length_a   1.000
_cell.length_b   1.000
_cell.length_c   1.000
_cell.angle_alpha   90.00
_cell.angle_beta   90.00
_cell.angle_gamma   90.00
#
_symmetry.space_group_name_H-M   'P 1'
#
loop_
_entity.id
_entity.type
_entity.pdbx_description
1 polymer ?
#
loop_
_entity_poly.entity_id
_entity_poly.type
_entity_poly.pdbx_seq_one_letter_code
_entity_poly.pdbx_strand_id
1 'polypeptide(L)'
;MMTDLDYEIVDSVPPNDHAWLEWKELVEKEHWSSDDLSVLTLTPLLPSTRVVMAKKKQGGSFIGCVIWNEYDNIAWLGFYLLVPEARGKGIGSIMWKRALDRMPKDYTLGLRAGNPYIR
;
A
#
# COMPACT_ATOMS: atom_id res chain seq x y z
N MET A 1 -8.31 0.50 23.41
CA MET A 1 -8.06 -0.94 23.15
C MET A 1 -6.82 -1.03 22.29
N MET A 2 -5.69 -1.40 22.89
CA MET A 2 -4.43 -1.66 22.17
C MET A 2 -4.51 -3.04 21.52
N THR A 3 -4.03 -3.14 20.30
CA THR A 3 -4.11 -4.33 19.47
C THR A 3 -2.87 -5.19 19.69
N ASP A 4 -3.04 -6.49 19.94
CA ASP A 4 -1.98 -7.50 20.14
C ASP A 4 -1.09 -7.77 18.90
N LEU A 5 -1.10 -6.88 17.90
CA LEU A 5 -0.11 -6.93 16.83
C LEU A 5 1.01 -5.95 17.15
N ASP A 6 2.20 -6.48 17.39
CA ASP A 6 3.41 -5.66 17.43
C ASP A 6 3.83 -5.32 15.99
N TYR A 7 3.57 -4.08 15.57
CA TYR A 7 3.85 -3.60 14.22
C TYR A 7 4.59 -2.26 14.23
N GLU A 8 5.21 -1.98 13.10
CA GLU A 8 5.80 -0.68 12.77
C GLU A 8 5.23 -0.14 11.47
N ILE A 9 5.28 1.19 11.31
CA ILE A 9 4.93 1.89 10.08
C ILE A 9 6.21 2.44 9.47
N VAL A 10 6.52 2.03 8.25
CA VAL A 10 7.71 2.45 7.52
C VAL A 10 7.34 3.30 6.31
N ASP A 11 8.19 4.28 6.00
CA ASP A 11 7.96 5.29 4.96
C ASP A 11 8.63 4.95 3.61
N SER A 12 9.40 3.88 3.56
CA SER A 12 10.02 3.36 2.35
C SER A 12 10.35 1.89 2.54
N VAL A 13 10.23 1.12 1.47
CA VAL A 13 10.55 -0.31 1.48
C VAL A 13 11.42 -0.61 0.25
N PRO A 14 12.65 -1.13 0.41
CA PRO A 14 13.52 -1.46 -0.72
C PRO A 14 12.83 -2.42 -1.71
N PRO A 15 13.08 -2.32 -3.02
CA PRO A 15 12.37 -3.15 -4.01
C PRO A 15 12.60 -4.66 -3.84
N ASN A 16 13.68 -5.06 -3.19
CA ASN A 16 14.05 -6.45 -2.90
C ASN A 16 13.56 -6.94 -1.52
N ASP A 17 12.82 -6.13 -0.77
CA ASP A 17 12.23 -6.53 0.51
C ASP A 17 11.14 -7.59 0.31
N HIS A 18 11.13 -8.62 1.16
CA HIS A 18 10.16 -9.72 1.09
C HIS A 18 8.71 -9.25 1.23
N ALA A 19 8.46 -8.11 1.88
CA ALA A 19 7.12 -7.56 2.04
C ALA A 19 6.45 -7.23 0.69
N TRP A 20 7.21 -6.98 -0.39
CA TRP A 20 6.66 -6.81 -1.73
C TRP A 20 6.13 -8.11 -2.32
N LEU A 21 6.73 -9.25 -1.99
CA LEU A 21 6.21 -10.56 -2.39
C LEU A 21 4.88 -10.85 -1.69
N GLU A 22 4.84 -10.65 -0.36
CA GLU A 22 3.61 -10.85 0.42
C GLU A 22 2.49 -9.86 0.03
N TRP A 23 2.83 -8.62 -0.32
CA TRP A 23 1.89 -7.66 -0.90
C TRP A 23 1.31 -8.16 -2.22
N LYS A 24 2.16 -8.66 -3.13
CA LYS A 24 1.73 -9.20 -4.42
C LYS A 24 0.76 -10.37 -4.24
N GLU A 25 1.10 -11.29 -3.34
CA GLU A 25 0.23 -12.43 -2.99
C GLU A 25 -1.14 -11.98 -2.48
N LEU A 26 -1.19 -10.93 -1.65
CA LEU A 26 -2.47 -10.38 -1.18
C LEU A 26 -3.29 -9.75 -2.31
N VAL A 27 -2.64 -8.97 -3.19
CA VAL A 27 -3.32 -8.34 -4.34
C VAL A 27 -3.95 -9.40 -5.25
N GLU A 28 -3.21 -10.47 -5.54
CA GLU A 28 -3.68 -11.59 -6.36
C GLU A 28 -4.82 -12.35 -5.66
N LYS A 29 -4.64 -12.69 -4.36
CA LYS A 29 -5.63 -13.43 -3.57
C LYS A 29 -6.97 -12.70 -3.43
N GLU A 30 -6.93 -11.38 -3.31
CA GLU A 30 -8.14 -10.55 -3.17
C GLU A 30 -8.64 -9.97 -4.49
N HIS A 31 -8.05 -10.37 -5.61
CA HIS A 31 -8.45 -9.96 -6.96
C HIS A 31 -8.45 -8.43 -7.14
N TRP A 32 -7.46 -7.75 -6.55
CA TRP A 32 -7.20 -6.31 -6.75
C TRP A 32 -6.31 -6.02 -7.96
N SER A 33 -6.07 -7.00 -8.83
CA SER A 33 -5.28 -6.89 -10.04
C SER A 33 -6.12 -6.48 -11.27
N SER A 34 -5.47 -5.84 -12.23
CA SER A 34 -5.96 -5.73 -13.62
C SER A 34 -5.48 -6.93 -14.45
N ASP A 35 -5.97 -7.06 -15.69
CA ASP A 35 -5.64 -8.13 -16.64
C ASP A 35 -4.12 -8.30 -16.90
N ASP A 36 -3.33 -7.25 -16.67
CA ASP A 36 -1.86 -7.28 -16.74
C ASP A 36 -1.22 -7.13 -15.34
N LEU A 37 -0.33 -8.07 -15.01
CA LEU A 37 0.47 -8.13 -13.77
C LEU A 37 1.65 -7.14 -13.75
N SER A 38 1.84 -6.36 -14.82
CA SER A 38 2.91 -5.37 -14.93
C SER A 38 2.95 -4.39 -13.74
N VAL A 39 1.78 -3.95 -13.23
CA VAL A 39 1.69 -3.08 -12.06
C VAL A 39 2.35 -3.71 -10.83
N LEU A 40 2.17 -5.02 -10.60
CA LEU A 40 2.75 -5.71 -9.45
C LEU A 40 4.28 -5.82 -9.54
N THR A 41 4.81 -5.85 -10.76
CA THR A 41 6.24 -5.91 -11.01
C THR A 41 6.89 -4.52 -10.94
N LEU A 42 6.21 -3.50 -11.48
CA LEU A 42 6.75 -2.15 -11.59
C LEU A 42 6.61 -1.33 -10.31
N THR A 43 5.56 -1.55 -9.51
CA THR A 43 5.28 -0.74 -8.31
C THR A 43 6.50 -0.56 -7.40
N PRO A 44 7.26 -1.62 -7.03
CA PRO A 44 8.43 -1.45 -6.17
C PRO A 44 9.60 -0.72 -6.84
N LEU A 45 9.62 -0.65 -8.18
CA LEU A 45 10.77 -0.19 -8.98
C LEU A 45 10.64 1.23 -9.51
N LEU A 46 9.40 1.75 -9.63
CA LEU A 46 9.17 3.06 -10.23
C LEU A 46 9.66 4.20 -9.30
N PRO A 47 10.48 5.16 -9.81
CA PRO A 47 10.94 6.31 -9.02
C PRO A 47 9.80 7.23 -8.54
N SER A 48 8.66 7.21 -9.21
CA SER A 48 7.47 7.95 -8.82
C SER A 48 6.69 7.28 -7.69
N THR A 49 6.95 6.01 -7.39
CA THR A 49 6.25 5.29 -6.33
C THR A 49 6.68 5.82 -4.96
N ARG A 50 5.68 5.99 -4.11
CA ARG A 50 5.81 6.21 -2.67
C ARG A 50 4.98 5.17 -1.96
N VAL A 51 5.39 4.86 -0.74
CA VAL A 51 4.72 3.85 0.08
C VAL A 51 4.78 4.23 1.54
N VAL A 52 3.69 3.99 2.25
CA VAL A 52 3.67 3.77 3.69
C VAL A 52 3.26 2.32 3.89
N MET A 53 4.06 1.54 4.61
CA MET A 53 3.79 0.12 4.85
C MET A 53 3.73 -0.18 6.33
N ALA A 54 2.73 -0.94 6.76
CA ALA A 54 2.71 -1.58 8.06
C ALA A 54 3.40 -2.94 7.95
N LYS A 55 4.36 -3.19 8.85
CA LYS A 55 5.11 -4.46 8.92
C LYS A 55 5.10 -4.99 10.34
N LYS A 56 5.14 -6.31 10.52
CA LYS A 56 5.39 -6.91 11.83
C LYS A 56 6.80 -6.55 12.26
N LYS A 57 6.98 -6.06 13.49
CA LYS A 57 8.33 -5.76 14.00
C LYS A 57 9.22 -7.00 14.00
N GLN A 58 8.64 -8.14 14.37
CA GLN A 58 9.32 -9.42 14.29
C GLN A 58 9.15 -10.02 12.88
N GLY A 59 10.27 -10.27 12.21
CA GLY A 59 10.31 -10.94 10.90
C GLY A 59 9.96 -10.03 9.71
N GLY A 60 9.44 -8.83 9.94
CA GLY A 60 9.23 -7.85 8.86
C GLY A 60 8.11 -8.20 7.88
N SER A 61 7.26 -9.20 8.16
CA SER A 61 6.16 -9.54 7.26
C SER A 61 5.19 -8.37 7.06
N PHE A 62 4.66 -8.28 5.86
CA PHE A 62 3.65 -7.35 5.41
C PHE A 62 2.36 -7.46 6.26
N ILE A 63 1.81 -6.31 6.62
CA ILE A 63 0.48 -6.19 7.25
C ILE A 63 -0.46 -5.37 6.37
N GLY A 64 0.05 -4.32 5.73
CA GLY A 64 -0.75 -3.44 4.90
C GLY A 64 0.08 -2.32 4.27
N CYS A 65 -0.53 -1.60 3.33
CA CYS A 65 0.12 -0.48 2.67
C CYS A 65 -0.86 0.63 2.27
N VAL A 66 -0.28 1.81 2.07
CA VAL A 66 -0.79 2.90 1.24
C VAL A 66 0.30 3.19 0.22
N ILE A 67 0.02 2.96 -1.06
CA ILE A 67 0.95 3.14 -2.18
C ILE A 67 0.36 4.17 -3.14
N TRP A 68 1.16 5.16 -3.52
CA TRP A 68 0.78 6.15 -4.53
C TRP A 68 1.94 6.49 -5.46
N ASN A 69 1.60 7.01 -6.63
CA ASN A 69 2.55 7.56 -7.58
C ASN A 69 2.40 9.08 -7.66
N GLU A 70 3.52 9.78 -7.76
CA GLU A 70 3.57 11.24 -7.87
C GLU A 70 3.92 11.66 -9.29
N TYR A 71 3.01 12.37 -9.98
CA TYR A 71 3.23 12.99 -11.29
C TYR A 71 2.20 14.10 -11.55
N ASP A 72 2.59 15.13 -12.30
CA ASP A 72 1.71 16.22 -12.74
C ASP A 72 0.89 16.92 -11.63
N ASN A 73 1.49 17.11 -10.45
CA ASN A 73 0.83 17.65 -9.25
C ASN A 73 -0.37 16.81 -8.77
N ILE A 74 -0.35 15.50 -9.06
CA ILE A 74 -1.33 14.53 -8.58
C ILE A 74 -0.59 13.42 -7.83
N ALA A 75 -1.12 13.07 -6.65
CA ALA A 75 -0.77 11.86 -5.93
C ALA A 75 -1.81 10.79 -6.27
N TRP A 76 -1.47 9.89 -7.19
CA TRP A 76 -2.38 8.82 -7.63
C TRP A 76 -2.30 7.63 -6.69
N LEU A 77 -3.36 7.38 -5.94
CA LEU A 77 -3.43 6.20 -5.08
C LEU A 77 -3.53 4.94 -5.93
N GLY A 78 -2.50 4.09 -5.84
CA GLY A 78 -2.47 2.78 -6.46
C GLY A 78 -3.12 1.72 -5.59
N PHE A 79 -2.72 1.63 -4.32
CA PHE A 79 -3.17 0.58 -3.41
C PHE A 79 -3.38 1.11 -1.99
N TYR A 80 -4.48 0.70 -1.38
CA TYR A 80 -4.71 0.77 0.06
C TYR A 80 -5.26 -0.56 0.53
N LEU A 81 -4.40 -1.38 1.13
CA LEU A 81 -4.69 -2.78 1.43
C LEU A 81 -4.18 -3.13 2.83
N LEU A 82 -4.89 -4.04 3.50
CA LEU A 82 -4.45 -4.69 4.73
C LEU A 82 -4.78 -6.17 4.65
N VAL A 83 -3.96 -7.03 5.23
CA VAL A 83 -4.32 -8.44 5.45
C VAL A 83 -5.62 -8.52 6.27
N PRO A 84 -6.51 -9.50 6.00
CA PRO A 84 -7.83 -9.56 6.62
C PRO A 84 -7.82 -9.46 8.16
N GLU A 85 -6.85 -10.10 8.79
CA GLU A 85 -6.71 -10.19 10.26
C GLU A 85 -6.30 -8.86 10.90
N ALA A 86 -5.82 -7.90 10.10
CA ALA A 86 -5.40 -6.57 10.54
C ALA A 86 -6.49 -5.49 10.36
N ARG A 87 -7.62 -5.84 9.75
CA ARG A 87 -8.73 -4.90 9.48
C ARG A 87 -9.51 -4.58 10.77
N GLY A 88 -10.14 -3.40 10.80
CA GLY A 88 -10.92 -2.94 11.96
C GLY A 88 -10.08 -2.56 13.19
N LYS A 89 -8.75 -2.60 13.10
CA LYS A 89 -7.80 -2.36 14.20
C LYS A 89 -7.19 -0.95 14.21
N GLY A 90 -7.65 -0.06 13.34
CA GLY A 90 -7.15 1.32 13.24
C GLY A 90 -5.80 1.51 12.51
N ILE A 91 -5.10 0.42 12.17
CA ILE A 91 -3.79 0.45 11.48
C ILE A 91 -3.88 1.22 10.15
N GLY A 92 -4.94 0.97 9.38
CA GLY A 92 -5.17 1.65 8.10
C GLY A 92 -5.29 3.18 8.24
N SER A 93 -5.97 3.67 9.28
CA SER A 93 -6.09 5.11 9.56
C SER A 93 -4.74 5.74 9.92
N ILE A 94 -3.88 5.00 10.64
CA ILE A 94 -2.53 5.45 10.99
C ILE A 94 -1.66 5.54 9.73
N MET A 95 -1.70 4.52 8.85
CA MET A 95 -1.00 4.56 7.57
C MET A 95 -1.48 5.72 6.69
N TRP A 96 -2.79 5.92 6.59
CA TRP A 96 -3.37 7.02 5.80
C TRP A 96 -2.94 8.38 6.30
N LYS A 97 -2.98 8.61 7.61
CA LYS A 97 -2.49 9.87 8.19
C LYS A 97 -1.03 10.11 7.81
N ARG A 98 -0.17 9.09 7.98
CA ARG A 98 1.24 9.18 7.61
C ARG A 98 1.44 9.44 6.11
N ALA A 99 0.64 8.83 5.25
CA ALA A 99 0.70 9.05 3.80
C ALA A 99 0.28 10.49 3.43
N LEU A 100 -0.82 11.00 3.97
CA LEU A 100 -1.29 12.37 3.74
C LEU A 100 -0.31 13.42 4.27
N ASP A 101 0.40 13.12 5.35
CA ASP A 101 1.46 13.99 5.88
C ASP A 101 2.67 14.08 4.94
N ARG A 102 2.90 13.02 4.15
CA ARG A 102 4.01 12.94 3.19
C ARG A 102 3.68 13.39 1.78
N MET A 103 2.42 13.32 1.37
CA MET A 103 1.97 13.85 0.09
C MET A 103 2.18 15.37 0.05
N PRO A 104 2.70 15.92 -1.05
CA PRO A 104 2.79 17.37 -1.23
C PRO A 104 1.41 18.02 -1.07
N LYS A 105 1.36 19.16 -0.36
CA LYS A 105 0.09 19.79 0.04
C LYS A 105 -0.64 20.49 -1.10
N ASP A 106 0.09 20.78 -2.18
CA ASP A 106 -0.39 21.36 -3.42
C ASP A 106 -0.82 20.29 -4.44
N TYR A 107 -0.68 18.99 -4.11
CA TYR A 107 -1.11 17.92 -5.00
C TYR A 107 -2.58 17.58 -4.82
N THR A 108 -3.24 17.24 -5.92
CA THR A 108 -4.57 16.61 -5.86
C THR A 108 -4.41 15.12 -5.54
N LEU A 109 -5.21 14.57 -4.64
CA LEU A 109 -5.28 13.12 -4.42
C LEU A 109 -6.18 12.48 -5.48
N GLY A 110 -5.57 11.69 -6.37
CA GLY A 110 -6.27 10.94 -7.41
C GLY A 110 -6.60 9.52 -6.94
N LEU A 111 -7.83 9.08 -7.16
CA LEU A 111 -8.31 7.74 -6.83
C LEU A 111 -9.02 7.17 -8.07
N ARG A 112 -8.74 5.92 -8.43
CA ARG A 112 -9.50 5.21 -9.46
C ARG A 112 -10.41 4.17 -8.81
N ALA A 113 -11.66 4.12 -9.24
CA ALA A 113 -12.53 2.99 -8.94
C ALA A 113 -12.24 1.87 -9.96
N GLY A 114 -12.01 0.64 -9.48
CA GLY A 114 -12.05 -0.54 -10.34
C GLY A 114 -13.49 -0.93 -10.64
N ASN A 115 -13.80 -1.33 -11.87
CA ASN A 115 -15.11 -1.88 -12.21
C ASN A 115 -15.21 -3.31 -11.66
N PRO A 116 -16.09 -3.61 -10.69
CA PRO A 116 -16.18 -4.95 -10.09
C PRO A 116 -16.79 -6.01 -11.03
N TYR A 117 -17.22 -5.62 -12.24
CA TYR A 117 -17.93 -6.47 -13.20
C TYR A 117 -17.13 -6.84 -14.45
N ILE A 118 -15.87 -6.39 -14.58
CA ILE A 118 -15.00 -6.83 -15.68
C ILE A 118 -14.18 -8.01 -15.14
N ARG A 119 -14.50 -9.21 -15.65
CA ARG A 119 -13.76 -10.46 -15.49
C ARG A 119 -13.29 -10.93 -16.86
#